data_AF-M0CD77-F1
#
_entry.id   AF-M0CD77-F1
#
_cell.length_a   1.000
_cell.length_b   1.000
_cell.length_c   1.000
_cell.angle_alpha   90.00
_cell.angle_beta   90.00
_cell.angle_gamma   90.00
#
_symmetry.space_group_name_H-M   'P 1'
#
loop_
_entity.id
_entity.type
_entity.pdbx_description
1 polymer ?
#
loop_
_entity_poly.entity_id
_entity_poly.type
_entity_poly.pdbx_seq_one_letter_code
_entity_poly.pdbx_strand_id
1 'polypeptide(L)'
;MGEPAGRRLWNRRTLAALSYLAMPVSGLVIRYVTEPAERDAFHTLQSVYLGAALVALFPTAAFLPFLYFNVVPVVWVVAMLTAYNGMAFEFPVVGPLARERL
;
A
#
# COMPACT_ATOMS: atom_id res chain seq x y z
N MET A 1 -3.85 -31.43 -0.97
CA MET A 1 -2.48 -31.11 -0.52
C MET A 1 -2.46 -29.64 -0.13
N GLY A 2 -2.32 -29.31 1.16
CA GLY A 2 -2.28 -27.91 1.60
C GLY A 2 -0.93 -27.28 1.29
N GLU A 3 -0.92 -26.04 0.81
CA GLU A 3 0.34 -25.29 0.68
C GLU A 3 1.08 -25.18 2.03
N PRO A 4 2.42 -25.27 2.03
CA PRO A 4 3.22 -25.06 3.24
C PRO A 4 2.97 -23.67 3.83
N ALA A 5 2.90 -23.57 5.16
CA ALA A 5 2.63 -22.31 5.86
C ALA A 5 3.54 -21.16 5.42
N GLY A 6 4.84 -21.46 5.18
CA GLY A 6 5.80 -20.49 4.66
C GLY A 6 5.40 -19.89 3.31
N ARG A 7 4.95 -20.71 2.35
CA ARG A 7 4.52 -20.23 1.01
C ARG A 7 3.32 -19.29 1.09
N ARG A 8 2.35 -19.58 1.97
CA ARG A 8 1.19 -18.71 2.18
C ARG A 8 1.59 -17.35 2.77
N LEU A 9 2.54 -17.34 3.70
CA LEU A 9 3.05 -16.10 4.29
C LEU A 9 3.81 -15.25 3.26
N TRP A 10 4.64 -15.88 2.43
CA TRP A 10 5.32 -15.20 1.33
C TRP A 10 4.33 -14.62 0.31
N ASN A 11 3.32 -15.39 -0.09
CA ASN A 11 2.28 -14.92 -1.01
C ASN A 11 1.54 -13.71 -0.43
N ARG A 12 1.19 -13.74 0.86
CA ARG A 12 0.51 -12.63 1.55
C ARG A 12 1.34 -11.35 1.61
N ARG A 13 2.61 -11.45 1.99
CA ARG A 13 3.53 -10.30 2.04
C ARG A 13 3.76 -9.71 0.65
N THR A 14 3.91 -10.57 -0.36
CA THR A 14 4.02 -10.14 -1.75
C THR A 14 2.76 -9.42 -2.21
N LEU A 15 1.56 -9.95 -1.91
CA LEU A 15 0.29 -9.29 -2.24
C LEU A 15 0.15 -7.93 -1.53
N ALA A 16 0.55 -7.84 -0.26
CA ALA A 16 0.56 -6.57 0.48
C ALA A 16 1.55 -5.56 -0.11
N ALA A 17 2.71 -5.99 -0.63
CA ALA A 17 3.63 -5.09 -1.33
C ALA A 17 3.09 -4.68 -2.71
N LEU A 18 2.54 -5.63 -3.46
CA LEU A 18 1.92 -5.39 -4.76
C LEU A 18 0.72 -4.46 -4.68
N SER A 19 0.06 -4.34 -3.52
CA SER A 19 -1.01 -3.36 -3.37
C SER A 19 -0.49 -1.95 -3.62
N TYR A 20 0.76 -1.67 -3.30
CA TYR A 20 1.41 -0.38 -3.56
C TYR A 20 1.93 -0.19 -4.99
N LEU A 21 1.93 -1.21 -5.87
CA LEU A 21 2.60 -1.13 -7.19
C LEU A 21 2.03 -0.06 -8.13
N ALA A 22 0.73 -0.04 -8.32
CA ALA A 22 0.01 0.88 -9.17
C ALA A 22 -1.12 1.52 -8.38
N MET A 23 -0.78 2.12 -7.23
CA MET A 23 -1.78 2.76 -6.37
C MET A 23 -2.57 3.83 -7.12
N PRO A 24 -3.87 3.99 -6.83
CA PRO A 24 -4.67 3.20 -5.89
C PRO A 24 -5.20 1.88 -6.49
N VAL A 25 -5.05 1.69 -7.81
CA VAL A 25 -5.67 0.61 -8.58
C VAL A 25 -5.26 -0.78 -8.09
N SER A 26 -3.96 -1.02 -7.91
CA SER A 26 -3.46 -2.31 -7.40
C SER A 26 -3.99 -2.63 -6.00
N GLY A 27 -4.18 -1.61 -5.15
CA GLY A 27 -4.79 -1.77 -3.83
C GLY A 27 -6.24 -2.25 -3.91
N LEU A 28 -7.04 -1.65 -4.78
CA LEU A 28 -8.43 -2.07 -5.02
C LEU A 28 -8.49 -3.49 -5.58
N VAL A 29 -7.68 -3.78 -6.61
CA VAL A 29 -7.64 -5.10 -7.25
C VAL A 29 -7.30 -6.17 -6.22
N ILE A 30 -6.24 -5.99 -5.44
CA ILE A 30 -5.83 -7.00 -4.46
C ILE A 30 -6.88 -7.15 -3.36
N ARG A 31 -7.47 -6.04 -2.87
CA ARG A 31 -8.51 -6.10 -1.84
C ARG A 31 -9.72 -6.94 -2.26
N TYR A 32 -10.24 -6.70 -3.46
CA TYR A 32 -11.48 -7.35 -3.91
C TYR A 32 -11.27 -8.70 -4.60
N VAL A 33 -10.08 -8.97 -5.16
CA VAL A 33 -9.81 -10.25 -5.83
C VAL A 33 -9.24 -11.30 -4.87
N THR A 34 -8.48 -10.89 -3.85
CA THR A 34 -7.75 -11.84 -2.99
C THR A 34 -8.32 -11.96 -1.58
N GLU A 35 -9.28 -11.11 -1.20
CA GLU A 35 -9.90 -11.08 0.13
C GLU A 35 -8.87 -11.24 1.27
N PRO A 36 -7.93 -10.29 1.40
CA PRO A 36 -6.80 -10.41 2.31
C PRO A 36 -7.28 -10.48 3.76
N ALA A 37 -6.57 -11.25 4.59
CA ALA A 37 -6.79 -11.25 6.04
C ALA A 37 -6.53 -9.84 6.62
N GLU A 38 -7.14 -9.54 7.77
CA GLU A 38 -7.13 -8.21 8.41
C GLU A 38 -5.76 -7.51 8.41
N ARG A 39 -4.69 -8.24 8.78
CA ARG A 39 -3.31 -7.71 8.78
C ARG A 39 -2.85 -7.21 7.41
N ASP A 40 -3.17 -7.94 6.34
CA ASP A 40 -2.73 -7.63 4.98
C ASP A 40 -3.74 -6.67 4.29
N ALA A 41 -5.01 -6.71 4.72
CA ALA A 41 -6.06 -5.77 4.29
C ALA A 41 -5.71 -4.32 4.62
N PHE A 42 -4.96 -4.09 5.71
CA PHE A 42 -4.45 -2.77 6.08
C PHE A 42 -3.65 -2.13 4.94
N HIS A 43 -2.72 -2.89 4.37
CA HIS A 43 -1.86 -2.39 3.29
C HIS A 43 -2.66 -2.09 2.02
N THR A 44 -3.71 -2.87 1.74
CA THR A 44 -4.61 -2.57 0.61
C THR A 44 -5.35 -1.24 0.79
N LEU A 45 -5.89 -0.97 1.98
CA LEU A 45 -6.59 0.30 2.27
C LEU A 45 -5.63 1.48 2.31
N GLN A 46 -4.50 1.34 2.98
CA GLN A 46 -3.48 2.38 3.05
C GLN A 46 -2.95 2.72 1.65
N SER A 47 -2.77 1.72 0.78
CA SER A 47 -2.44 1.91 -0.63
C SER A 47 -3.51 2.70 -1.38
N VAL A 48 -4.80 2.36 -1.19
CA VAL A 48 -5.91 3.08 -1.85
C VAL A 48 -5.94 4.53 -1.40
N TYR A 49 -5.85 4.80 -0.10
CA TYR A 49 -5.86 6.17 0.41
C TYR A 49 -4.63 6.96 0.02
N LEU A 50 -3.43 6.37 0.08
CA LEU A 50 -2.19 7.01 -0.36
C LEU A 50 -2.24 7.35 -1.85
N GLY A 51 -2.64 6.39 -2.70
CA GLY A 51 -2.78 6.60 -4.14
C GLY A 51 -3.82 7.67 -4.48
N ALA A 52 -4.99 7.62 -3.84
CA ALA A 52 -6.04 8.63 -4.05
C ALA A 52 -5.57 10.03 -3.64
N ALA A 53 -4.87 10.16 -2.50
CA ALA A 53 -4.30 11.43 -2.06
C ALA A 53 -3.24 11.95 -3.04
N LEU A 54 -2.33 11.10 -3.51
CA LEU A 54 -1.30 11.49 -4.49
C LEU A 54 -1.91 11.95 -5.83
N VAL A 55 -2.94 11.24 -6.32
CA VAL A 55 -3.67 11.63 -7.53
C VAL A 55 -4.38 12.98 -7.33
N ALA A 56 -5.07 13.16 -6.21
CA ALA A 56 -5.78 14.40 -5.90
C ALA A 56 -4.83 15.60 -5.77
N LEU A 57 -3.64 15.39 -5.21
CA LEU A 57 -2.64 16.45 -5.01
C LEU A 57 -1.78 16.72 -6.25
N PHE A 58 -1.76 15.81 -7.24
CA PHE A 58 -0.87 15.89 -8.41
C PHE A 58 -0.82 17.25 -9.12
N PRO A 59 -1.91 18.03 -9.26
CA PRO A 59 -1.84 19.37 -9.85
C PRO A 59 -0.82 20.31 -9.18
N THR A 60 -0.52 20.11 -7.89
CA THR A 60 0.47 20.91 -7.15
C THR A 60 1.92 20.60 -7.54
N ALA A 61 2.15 19.52 -8.29
CA ALA A 61 3.49 19.13 -8.75
C ALA A 61 4.15 20.20 -9.65
N ALA A 62 3.35 21.04 -10.30
CA ALA A 62 3.85 22.19 -11.07
C ALA A 62 4.62 23.20 -10.20
N PHE A 63 4.28 23.29 -8.90
CA PHE A 63 4.88 24.22 -7.95
C PHE A 63 5.89 23.54 -7.01
N LEU A 64 5.75 22.24 -6.78
CA LEU A 64 6.57 21.47 -5.83
C LEU A 64 7.31 20.29 -6.48
N PRO A 65 8.04 20.48 -7.61
CA PRO A 65 8.61 19.36 -8.36
C PRO A 65 9.58 18.51 -7.51
N PHE A 66 10.35 19.15 -6.63
CA PHE A 66 11.29 18.42 -5.76
C PHE A 66 10.57 17.38 -4.87
N LEU A 67 9.42 17.73 -4.30
CA LEU A 67 8.61 16.83 -3.48
C LEU A 67 8.17 15.60 -4.30
N TYR A 68 7.64 15.83 -5.50
CA TYR A 68 7.08 14.77 -6.34
C TYR A 68 8.13 13.84 -6.96
N PHE A 69 9.31 14.35 -7.31
CA PHE A 69 10.34 13.54 -7.99
C PHE A 69 11.38 12.95 -7.03
N ASN A 70 11.44 13.40 -5.77
CA ASN A 70 12.43 12.90 -4.80
C ASN A 70 11.78 12.27 -3.56
N VAL A 71 10.75 12.90 -2.99
CA VAL A 71 10.15 12.43 -1.72
C VAL A 71 9.06 11.39 -1.97
N VAL A 72 8.15 11.65 -2.91
CA VAL A 72 7.05 10.70 -3.23
C VAL A 72 7.57 9.31 -3.64
N PRO A 73 8.61 9.17 -4.49
CA PRO A 73 9.17 7.85 -4.81
C PRO A 73 9.75 7.13 -3.60
N VAL A 74 10.37 7.86 -2.67
CA VAL A 74 10.88 7.28 -1.42
C VAL A 74 9.74 6.78 -0.54
N VAL A 75 8.67 7.58 -0.37
CA VAL A 75 7.46 7.16 0.35
C VAL A 75 6.87 5.90 -0.27
N TRP A 76 6.79 5.86 -1.60
CA TRP A 76 6.28 4.71 -2.36
C TRP A 76 7.10 3.44 -2.13
N VAL A 77 8.42 3.53 -2.24
CA VAL A 77 9.33 2.40 -2.00
C VAL A 77 9.29 1.95 -0.54
N VAL A 78 9.26 2.88 0.42
CA VAL A 78 9.12 2.56 1.85
C VAL A 78 7.81 1.81 2.11
N ALA A 79 6.71 2.20 1.48
CA ALA A 79 5.43 1.52 1.62
C ALA A 79 5.49 0.07 1.11
N MET A 80 6.13 -0.17 -0.04
CA MET A 80 6.34 -1.51 -0.58
C MET A 80 7.24 -2.37 0.30
N LEU A 81 8.39 -1.83 0.70
CA LEU A 81 9.39 -2.57 1.48
C LEU A 81 8.85 -2.92 2.86
N THR A 82 8.15 -2.00 3.52
CA THR A 82 7.54 -2.27 4.83
C THR A 82 6.47 -3.34 4.74
N ALA A 83 5.60 -3.28 3.73
CA ALA A 83 4.58 -4.31 3.47
C ALA A 83 5.19 -5.68 3.14
N TYR A 84 6.22 -5.72 2.29
CA TYR A 84 6.94 -6.96 1.93
C TYR A 84 7.60 -7.61 3.16
N ASN A 85 8.14 -6.80 4.07
CA ASN A 85 8.72 -7.27 5.31
C ASN A 85 7.67 -7.64 6.39
N GLY A 86 6.37 -7.46 6.10
CA GLY A 86 5.28 -7.76 7.02
C GLY A 86 5.14 -6.77 8.16
N MET A 87 5.70 -5.56 8.02
CA MET A 87 5.56 -4.48 8.98
C MET A 87 4.32 -3.66 8.66
N ALA A 88 3.41 -3.52 9.64
CA ALA A 88 2.26 -2.62 9.54
C ALA A 88 2.68 -1.16 9.78
N PHE A 89 3.57 -0.64 8.93
CA PHE A 89 4.01 0.74 8.98
C PHE A 89 2.86 1.67 8.61
N GLU A 90 2.54 2.60 9.50
CA GLU A 90 1.42 3.52 9.36
C GLU A 90 1.92 4.89 8.95
N PHE A 91 1.44 5.39 7.81
CA PHE A 91 1.67 6.80 7.46
C PHE A 91 0.75 7.69 8.32
N PRO A 92 1.22 8.86 8.78
CA PRO A 92 0.52 9.66 9.81
C PRO A 92 -0.94 10.02 9.51
N VAL A 93 -1.33 10.10 8.24
CA VAL A 93 -2.70 10.44 7.81
C VAL A 93 -3.44 9.23 7.27
N VAL A 94 -2.90 8.59 6.22
CA VAL A 94 -3.59 7.50 5.52
C VAL A 94 -3.55 6.16 6.27
N GLY A 95 -2.62 5.99 7.21
CA GLY A 95 -2.53 4.81 8.08
C GLY A 95 -3.70 4.72 9.06
N PRO A 96 -3.94 5.75 9.89
CA PRO A 96 -5.12 5.80 10.77
C PRO A 96 -6.44 5.64 10.01
N LEU A 97 -6.59 6.29 8.84
CA LEU A 97 -7.76 6.14 7.98
C LEU A 97 -7.94 4.69 7.50
N ALA A 98 -6.84 4.00 7.16
CA ALA A 98 -6.89 2.59 6.79
C ALA A 98 -7.28 1.70 7.97
N ARG A 99 -6.77 1.97 9.18
CA ARG A 99 -7.11 1.23 10.40
C ARG A 99 -8.58 1.32 10.77
N GLU A 100 -9.16 2.51 10.68
CA GLU A 100 -10.58 2.75 11.01
C GLU A 100 -11.53 1.99 10.06
N ARG A 101 -11.06 1.60 8.88
CA ARG A 101 -11.86 0.99 7.80
C ARG A 101 -11.55 -0.48 7.54
N LEU A 102 -10.74 -1.09 8.41
CA LEU A 102 -10.49 -2.53 8.46
C LEU A 102 -11.73 -3.27 8.98
#